data_AF-A0A7J0D480-F1
#
_entry.id   AF-A0A7J0D480-F1
#
_cell.length_a   1.000
_cell.length_b   1.000
_cell.length_c   1.000
_cell.angle_alpha   90.00
_cell.angle_beta   90.00
_cell.angle_gamma   90.00
#
_symmetry.space_group_name_H-M   'P 1'
#
loop_
_entity.id
_entity.type
_entity.pdbx_description
1 polymer ?
#
loop_
_entity_poly.entity_id
_entity_poly.type
_entity_poly.pdbx_seq_one_letter_code
_entity_poly.pdbx_strand_id
1 'polypeptide(L)'
;MTTSADRPGHGAKTTPPAALKEQIKPWQAVPALPQNSRLLGNSVAFGKDPVAFLEAGRAYAGDLFRFHLLGQPVVFACGARAHETVFKAADSTLNPGDAYPFMKPIFGAGIAFDAEPEEMDRQMGLLAQHLTAPHLRHYPALMETVIDECLEGWGSEGRSGSSLRWPSSSPL
;
A
#
# COMPACT_ATOMS: atom_id res chain seq x y z
N MET A 1 -9.86 3.58 15.18
CA MET A 1 -8.78 3.18 14.25
C MET A 1 -8.45 1.74 14.60
N THR A 2 -8.85 0.78 13.75
CA THR A 2 -8.55 -0.64 13.94
C THR A 2 -7.12 -0.88 13.49
N THR A 3 -6.22 -1.21 14.42
CA THR A 3 -4.82 -1.56 14.12
C THR A 3 -4.75 -2.97 13.51
N SER A 4 -3.61 -3.38 12.92
CA SER A 4 -3.39 -4.74 12.37
C SER A 4 -3.84 -5.85 13.35
N ALA A 5 -3.67 -5.60 14.66
CA ALA A 5 -4.06 -6.52 15.74
C ALA A 5 -5.58 -6.76 15.92
N ASP A 6 -6.45 -5.97 15.27
CA ASP A 6 -7.91 -6.14 15.35
C ASP A 6 -8.48 -6.98 14.18
N ARG A 7 -7.60 -7.48 13.29
CA ARG A 7 -8.00 -8.44 12.24
C ARG A 7 -8.13 -9.85 12.82
N PRO A 8 -9.10 -10.65 12.33
CA PRO A 8 -9.20 -12.06 12.68
C PRO A 8 -7.88 -12.80 12.34
N GLY A 9 -7.39 -13.59 13.29
CA GLY A 9 -6.04 -14.17 13.27
C GLY A 9 -5.71 -15.08 12.09
N HIS A 10 -4.41 -15.21 11.82
CA HIS A 10 -3.81 -15.70 10.58
C HIS A 10 -4.01 -17.19 10.23
N GLY A 11 -4.65 -17.99 11.08
CA GLY A 11 -4.79 -19.44 10.89
C GLY A 11 -6.10 -19.91 10.27
N ALA A 12 -7.16 -19.11 10.32
CA ALA A 12 -8.45 -19.50 9.76
C ALA A 12 -8.57 -18.92 8.34
N LYS A 13 -8.59 -19.78 7.31
CA LYS A 13 -9.34 -19.46 6.10
C LYS A 13 -10.75 -19.15 6.58
N THR A 14 -11.11 -17.87 6.64
CA THR A 14 -12.47 -17.46 7.01
C THR A 14 -13.35 -17.90 5.88
N THR A 15 -13.75 -19.17 5.96
CA THR A 15 -14.71 -19.77 5.07
C THR A 15 -15.98 -18.99 5.33
N PRO A 16 -16.52 -18.27 4.33
CA PRO A 16 -17.76 -17.55 4.52
C PRO A 16 -18.80 -18.53 5.08
N PRO A 17 -19.62 -18.14 6.08
CA PRO A 17 -20.71 -18.99 6.56
C PRO A 17 -21.46 -19.58 5.37
N ALA A 18 -21.91 -20.83 5.44
CA ALA A 18 -22.52 -21.51 4.29
C ALA A 18 -23.66 -20.68 3.64
N ALA A 19 -24.46 -19.98 4.47
CA ALA A 19 -25.49 -19.05 4.05
C ALA A 19 -24.97 -17.83 3.24
N LEU A 20 -23.74 -17.38 3.53
CA LEU A 20 -23.08 -16.32 2.77
C LEU A 20 -22.53 -16.85 1.44
N LYS A 21 -21.98 -18.08 1.40
CA LYS A 21 -21.44 -18.68 0.17
C LYS A 21 -22.47 -18.75 -0.96
N GLU A 22 -23.71 -19.06 -0.64
CA GLU A 22 -24.81 -19.11 -1.61
C GLU A 22 -25.19 -17.70 -2.13
N GLN A 23 -24.85 -16.65 -1.38
CA GLN A 23 -25.10 -15.25 -1.72
C GLN A 23 -23.88 -14.54 -2.32
N ILE A 24 -22.69 -15.16 -2.31
CA ILE A 24 -21.50 -14.62 -2.96
C ILE A 24 -21.76 -14.66 -4.45
N LYS A 25 -22.11 -13.49 -4.99
CA LYS A 25 -22.10 -13.31 -6.43
C LYS A 25 -20.66 -13.45 -6.92
N PRO A 26 -20.43 -14.11 -8.07
CA PRO A 26 -19.12 -14.16 -8.69
C PRO A 26 -18.59 -12.72 -8.85
N TRP A 27 -17.28 -12.50 -8.72
CA TRP A 27 -16.67 -11.16 -8.89
C TRP A 27 -16.99 -10.55 -10.26
N GLN A 28 -17.33 -11.40 -11.24
CA GLN A 28 -17.85 -11.02 -12.55
C GLN A 28 -19.16 -10.23 -12.51
N ALA A 29 -19.91 -10.30 -11.41
CA ALA A 29 -21.12 -9.51 -11.16
C ALA A 29 -20.82 -8.04 -10.84
N VAL A 30 -19.57 -7.69 -10.50
CA VAL A 30 -19.13 -6.30 -10.39
C VAL A 30 -19.13 -5.68 -11.80
N PRO A 31 -19.70 -4.47 -11.99
CA PRO A 31 -19.71 -3.78 -13.27
C PRO A 31 -18.30 -3.68 -13.87
N ALA A 32 -18.14 -4.11 -15.12
CA ALA A 32 -16.87 -4.01 -15.83
C ALA A 32 -16.76 -2.69 -16.57
N LEU A 33 -15.60 -2.03 -16.47
CA LEU A 33 -15.28 -0.95 -17.38
C LEU A 33 -15.06 -1.49 -18.80
N PRO A 34 -15.44 -0.72 -19.83
CA PRO A 34 -15.04 -1.01 -21.21
C PRO A 34 -13.52 -1.21 -21.28
N GLN A 35 -13.08 -2.18 -22.09
CA GLN A 35 -11.66 -2.46 -22.26
C GLN A 35 -11.13 -1.75 -23.50
N ASN A 36 -10.03 -1.01 -23.33
CA ASN A 36 -9.41 -0.26 -24.42
C ASN A 36 -8.53 -1.14 -25.32
N SER A 37 -8.08 -2.30 -24.81
CA SER A 37 -7.26 -3.26 -25.54
C SER A 37 -7.47 -4.69 -25.02
N ARG A 38 -7.38 -5.68 -25.91
CA ARG A 38 -7.56 -7.10 -25.55
C ARG A 38 -6.41 -7.69 -24.72
N LEU A 39 -5.19 -7.18 -24.87
CA LEU A 39 -4.00 -7.68 -24.16
C LEU A 39 -3.69 -6.84 -22.91
N LEU A 40 -3.65 -5.52 -23.06
CA LEU A 40 -3.33 -4.59 -21.97
C LEU A 40 -4.55 -4.13 -21.16
N GLY A 41 -5.78 -4.52 -21.53
CA GLY A 41 -6.99 -4.06 -20.85
C GLY A 41 -7.04 -2.53 -20.78
N ASN A 42 -7.03 -2.02 -19.55
CA ASN A 42 -7.05 -0.59 -19.24
C ASN A 42 -5.71 -0.04 -18.72
N SER A 43 -4.63 -0.85 -18.77
CA SER A 43 -3.31 -0.49 -18.23
C SER A 43 -2.71 0.78 -18.80
N VAL A 44 -2.89 1.07 -20.09
CA VAL A 44 -2.32 2.27 -20.71
C VAL A 44 -3.01 3.53 -20.18
N ALA A 45 -4.34 3.52 -20.07
CA ALA A 45 -5.10 4.64 -19.52
C ALA A 45 -4.77 4.83 -18.04
N PHE A 46 -4.75 3.74 -17.27
CA PHE A 46 -4.40 3.75 -15.85
C PHE A 46 -2.96 4.25 -15.61
N GLY A 47 -1.98 3.82 -16.42
CA GLY A 47 -0.58 4.22 -16.25
C GLY A 47 -0.31 5.67 -16.64
N LYS A 48 -1.12 6.26 -17.52
CA LYS A 48 -0.99 7.67 -17.92
C LYS A 48 -1.50 8.62 -16.84
N ASP A 49 -2.70 8.34 -16.32
CA ASP A 49 -3.32 9.11 -15.25
C ASP A 49 -4.24 8.19 -14.44
N PRO A 50 -3.73 7.60 -13.35
CA PRO A 50 -4.51 6.63 -12.57
C PRO A 50 -5.66 7.30 -11.84
N VAL A 51 -5.51 8.56 -11.42
CA VAL A 51 -6.55 9.29 -10.69
C VAL A 51 -7.71 9.59 -11.63
N ALA A 52 -7.45 10.24 -12.76
CA ALA A 52 -8.49 10.58 -13.73
C ALA A 52 -9.19 9.31 -14.27
N PHE A 53 -8.44 8.22 -14.48
CA PHE A 53 -9.01 6.95 -14.89
C PHE A 53 -10.00 6.39 -13.86
N LEU A 54 -9.61 6.35 -12.58
CA LEU A 54 -10.47 5.84 -11.51
C LEU A 54 -11.69 6.74 -11.28
N GLU A 55 -11.54 8.06 -11.38
CA GLU A 55 -12.66 9.01 -11.30
C GLU A 55 -13.65 8.82 -12.45
N ALA A 56 -13.18 8.67 -13.69
CA ALA A 56 -14.03 8.40 -14.84
C ALA A 56 -14.74 7.04 -14.71
N GLY A 57 -14.02 6.02 -14.24
CA GLY A 57 -14.60 4.70 -13.94
C GLY A 57 -15.69 4.77 -12.89
N ARG A 58 -15.47 5.56 -11.83
CA ARG A 58 -16.44 5.80 -10.76
C ARG A 58 -17.67 6.57 -11.25
N ALA A 59 -17.49 7.58 -12.10
CA ALA A 59 -18.60 8.31 -12.71
C ALA A 59 -19.46 7.40 -13.61
N TYR A 60 -18.84 6.42 -14.28
CA TYR A 60 -19.51 5.49 -15.17
C TYR A 60 -20.23 4.33 -14.44
N ALA A 61 -19.56 3.70 -13.47
CA ALA A 61 -20.01 2.43 -12.86
C ALA A 61 -20.29 2.53 -11.35
N GLY A 62 -20.10 3.70 -10.74
CA GLY A 62 -20.30 3.93 -9.31
C GLY A 62 -19.10 3.54 -8.45
N ASP A 63 -19.34 3.34 -7.15
CA ASP A 63 -18.31 3.13 -6.14
C ASP A 63 -17.64 1.74 -6.18
N LEU A 64 -18.13 0.82 -7.02
CA LEU A 64 -17.61 -0.53 -7.16
C LEU A 64 -17.59 -0.96 -8.63
N PHE A 65 -16.40 -1.12 -9.21
CA PHE A 65 -16.24 -1.56 -10.60
C PHE A 65 -14.97 -2.38 -10.78
N ARG A 66 -14.89 -3.12 -11.88
CA ARG A 66 -13.72 -3.93 -12.23
C ARG A 66 -13.13 -3.55 -13.57
N PHE A 67 -11.81 -3.69 -13.67
CA PHE A 67 -11.05 -3.49 -14.89
C PHE A 67 -9.87 -4.47 -14.92
N HIS A 68 -9.10 -4.48 -16.02
CA HIS A 68 -7.89 -5.31 -16.11
C HIS A 68 -6.64 -4.43 -16.08
N LEU A 69 -5.70 -4.81 -15.22
CA LEU A 69 -4.38 -4.21 -15.10
C LEU A 69 -3.35 -5.31 -15.40
N LEU A 70 -2.62 -5.19 -16.50
CA LEU A 70 -1.61 -6.16 -16.96
C LEU A 70 -2.19 -7.58 -17.07
N GLY A 71 -3.42 -7.67 -17.57
CA GLY A 71 -4.16 -8.93 -17.69
C GLY A 71 -4.77 -9.46 -16.40
N GLN A 72 -4.48 -8.86 -15.23
CA GLN A 72 -5.06 -9.24 -13.95
C GLN A 72 -6.38 -8.50 -13.71
N PRO A 73 -7.45 -9.17 -13.25
CA PRO A 73 -8.69 -8.51 -12.87
C PRO A 73 -8.47 -7.73 -11.56
N VAL A 74 -8.81 -6.45 -11.58
CA VAL A 74 -8.75 -5.55 -10.43
C VAL A 74 -10.15 -5.04 -10.15
N VAL A 75 -10.55 -5.04 -8.87
CA VAL A 75 -11.79 -4.43 -8.39
C VAL A 75 -11.43 -3.14 -7.66
N PHE A 76 -11.95 -2.03 -8.15
CA PHE A 76 -11.94 -0.76 -7.44
C PHE A 76 -13.14 -0.71 -6.50
N ALA A 77 -12.88 -0.31 -5.25
CA ALA A 77 -13.87 -0.25 -4.19
C ALA A 77 -13.69 1.06 -3.41
N CYS A 78 -14.70 1.93 -3.44
CA CYS A 78 -14.68 3.24 -2.79
C CYS A 78 -15.87 3.41 -1.84
N GLY A 79 -15.71 4.31 -0.87
CA GLY A 79 -16.76 4.65 0.09
C GLY A 79 -16.68 3.85 1.39
N ALA A 80 -17.30 4.38 2.44
CA ALA A 80 -17.11 3.91 3.82
C ALA A 80 -17.38 2.41 4.00
N ARG A 81 -18.48 1.89 3.42
CA ARG A 81 -18.85 0.47 3.52
C ARG A 81 -17.85 -0.45 2.81
N ALA A 82 -17.35 -0.02 1.65
CA ALA A 82 -16.41 -0.81 0.87
C ALA A 82 -15.04 -0.81 1.55
N HIS A 83 -14.58 0.34 2.03
CA HIS A 83 -13.36 0.48 2.82
C HIS A 83 -13.40 -0.37 4.08
N GLU A 84 -14.49 -0.32 4.85
CA GLU A 84 -14.66 -1.16 6.04
C GLU A 84 -14.50 -2.64 5.70
N THR A 85 -15.11 -3.09 4.61
CA THR A 85 -15.03 -4.49 4.15
C THR A 85 -13.59 -4.88 3.78
N VAL A 86 -12.88 -4.04 3.02
CA VAL A 86 -11.50 -4.31 2.60
C VAL A 86 -10.53 -4.27 3.77
N PHE A 87 -10.64 -3.29 4.66
CA PHE A 87 -9.69 -3.11 5.76
C PHE A 87 -9.88 -4.10 6.92
N LYS A 88 -11.11 -4.59 7.13
CA LYS A 88 -11.43 -5.62 8.14
C LYS A 88 -11.35 -7.05 7.61
N ALA A 89 -11.11 -7.24 6.31
CA ALA A 89 -10.94 -8.59 5.76
C ALA A 89 -9.78 -9.31 6.46
N ALA A 90 -9.96 -10.61 6.70
CA ALA A 90 -8.88 -11.47 7.17
C ALA A 90 -7.78 -11.54 6.11
N ASP A 91 -6.52 -11.67 6.53
CA ASP A 91 -5.40 -11.82 5.59
C ASP A 91 -5.54 -13.09 4.72
N SER A 92 -6.27 -14.10 5.21
CA SER A 92 -6.62 -15.31 4.45
C SER A 92 -7.63 -15.06 3.31
N THR A 93 -8.28 -13.90 3.29
CA THR A 93 -9.20 -13.45 2.24
C THR A 93 -8.58 -12.36 1.37
N LEU A 94 -7.94 -11.36 1.97
CA LEU A 94 -7.20 -10.31 1.28
C LEU A 94 -5.82 -10.14 1.92
N ASN A 95 -4.80 -10.75 1.30
CA ASN A 95 -3.44 -10.65 1.79
C ASN A 95 -2.73 -9.43 1.18
N PRO A 96 -2.22 -8.47 1.99
CA PRO A 96 -1.44 -7.37 1.46
C PRO A 96 -0.12 -7.82 0.80
N GLY A 97 0.48 -8.94 1.23
CA GLY A 97 1.71 -9.49 0.64
C GLY A 97 1.61 -9.79 -0.85
N ASP A 98 0.43 -10.24 -1.31
CA ASP A 98 0.16 -10.51 -2.73
C ASP A 98 0.23 -9.24 -3.60
N ALA A 99 0.07 -8.06 -3.00
CA ALA A 99 0.15 -6.78 -3.70
C ALA A 99 1.60 -6.27 -3.85
N TYR A 100 2.55 -6.75 -3.04
CA TYR A 100 3.93 -6.24 -2.99
C TYR A 100 5.05 -7.25 -3.34
N PRO A 101 4.86 -8.25 -4.23
CA PRO A 101 5.93 -9.20 -4.56
C PRO A 101 7.15 -8.51 -5.22
N PHE A 102 6.94 -7.34 -5.84
CA PHE A 102 8.00 -6.53 -6.42
C PHE A 102 8.95 -5.89 -5.39
N MET A 103 8.60 -5.87 -4.11
CA MET A 103 9.46 -5.35 -3.04
C MET A 103 10.44 -6.38 -2.49
N LYS A 104 10.22 -7.68 -2.75
CA LYS A 104 11.08 -8.77 -2.29
C LYS A 104 12.56 -8.61 -2.69
N PRO A 105 12.91 -8.22 -3.93
CA PRO A 105 14.31 -7.98 -4.30
C PRO A 105 14.96 -6.78 -3.60
N ILE A 106 14.15 -5.84 -3.09
CA ILE A 106 14.61 -4.60 -2.45
C ILE A 106 14.87 -4.86 -0.96
N PHE A 107 13.90 -5.47 -0.26
CA PHE A 107 13.99 -5.69 1.18
C PHE A 107 14.61 -7.04 1.58
N GLY A 108 14.62 -8.01 0.67
CA GLY A 108 15.06 -9.38 0.95
C GLY A 108 13.90 -10.33 1.23
N ALA A 109 14.21 -11.62 1.17
CA ALA A 109 13.23 -12.67 1.41
C ALA A 109 12.86 -12.77 2.91
N GLY A 110 11.58 -12.99 3.20
CA GLY A 110 11.07 -13.10 4.58
C GLY A 110 11.03 -11.78 5.36
N ILE A 111 11.12 -10.64 4.68
CA ILE A 111 11.05 -9.31 5.28
C ILE A 111 9.74 -8.62 4.92
N ALA A 112 9.09 -8.02 5.91
CA ALA A 112 7.86 -7.26 5.79
C ALA A 112 6.79 -8.04 5.00
N PHE A 113 6.46 -7.55 3.80
CA PHE A 113 5.41 -8.12 2.94
C PHE A 113 5.74 -9.48 2.32
N ASP A 114 6.99 -9.95 2.40
CA ASP A 114 7.39 -11.30 1.98
C ASP A 114 7.42 -12.31 3.15
N ALA A 115 7.20 -11.87 4.38
CA ALA A 115 7.16 -12.73 5.56
C ALA A 115 5.79 -13.42 5.71
N GLU A 116 5.76 -14.56 6.41
CA GLU A 116 4.50 -15.13 6.88
C GLU A 116 3.78 -14.12 7.79
N PRO A 117 2.44 -14.05 7.78
CA PRO A 117 1.69 -13.00 8.47
C PRO A 117 2.11 -12.75 9.94
N GLU A 118 2.38 -13.82 10.70
CA GLU A 118 2.80 -13.72 12.10
C GLU A 118 4.17 -13.06 12.26
N GLU A 119 5.11 -13.40 11.37
CA GLU A 119 6.44 -12.78 11.36
C GLU A 119 6.39 -11.35 10.82
N MET A 120 5.52 -11.06 9.85
CA MET A 120 5.26 -9.70 9.39
C MET A 120 4.75 -8.83 10.54
N ASP A 121 3.75 -9.29 11.28
CA ASP A 121 3.21 -8.57 12.44
C ASP A 121 4.27 -8.37 13.53
N ARG A 122 5.13 -9.38 13.77
CA ARG A 122 6.28 -9.24 14.68
C ARG A 122 7.24 -8.13 14.22
N GLN A 123 7.65 -8.14 12.95
CA GLN A 123 8.57 -7.15 12.38
C GLN A 123 7.98 -5.73 12.39
N MET A 124 6.71 -5.60 12.01
CA MET A 124 5.99 -4.32 12.04
C MET A 124 5.80 -3.82 13.47
N GLY A 125 5.58 -4.73 14.43
CA GLY A 125 5.52 -4.41 15.85
C GLY A 125 6.82 -3.80 16.38
N LEU A 126 7.97 -4.36 15.98
CA LEU A 126 9.30 -3.79 16.33
C LEU A 126 9.48 -2.38 15.73
N LEU A 127 9.09 -2.18 14.47
CA LEU A 127 9.15 -0.85 13.84
C LEU A 127 8.22 0.15 14.53
N ALA A 128 6.99 -0.26 14.86
CA ALA A 128 5.99 0.60 15.47
C ALA A 128 6.42 1.16 16.83
N GLN A 129 7.23 0.43 17.61
CA GLN A 129 7.77 0.88 18.89
C GLN A 129 8.62 2.15 18.76
N HIS A 130 9.34 2.29 17.64
CA HIS A 130 10.16 3.47 17.34
C HIS A 130 9.37 4.62 16.70
N LEU A 131 8.16 4.36 16.21
CA LEU A 131 7.27 5.36 15.62
C LEU A 131 6.22 5.87 16.62
N THR A 132 6.56 5.90 17.91
CA THR A 132 5.68 6.37 18.99
C THR A 132 5.89 7.86 19.28
N ALA A 133 4.87 8.53 19.81
CA ALA A 133 4.93 9.97 20.09
C ALA A 133 6.16 10.43 20.91
N PRO A 134 6.65 9.69 21.94
CA PRO A 134 7.88 10.07 22.63
C PRO A 134 9.12 10.03 21.73
N HIS A 135 9.28 8.99 20.90
CA HIS A 135 10.40 8.88 19.97
C HIS A 135 10.32 9.94 18.86
N LEU A 136 9.12 10.15 18.31
CA LEU A 136 8.87 11.14 17.25
C LEU A 136 9.20 12.57 17.68
N ARG A 137 9.16 12.91 18.98
CA ARG A 137 9.53 14.25 19.47
C ARG A 137 11.01 14.58 19.31
N HIS A 138 11.87 13.57 19.18
CA HIS A 138 13.32 13.76 19.03
C HIS A 138 13.74 13.95 17.57
N TYR A 139 12.96 13.45 16.61
CA TYR A 139 13.30 13.50 15.20
C TYR A 139 13.37 14.91 14.59
N PRO A 140 12.52 15.89 14.95
CA PRO A 140 12.60 17.24 14.39
C PRO A 140 13.97 17.90 14.60
N ALA A 141 14.52 17.85 15.81
CA ALA A 141 15.84 18.42 16.08
C ALA A 141 16.95 17.74 15.25
N LEU A 142 16.84 16.43 15.04
CA LEU A 142 17.81 15.67 14.23
C LEU A 142 17.67 15.99 12.73
N MET A 143 16.44 16.20 12.26
CA MET A 143 16.15 16.65 10.90
C MET A 143 16.66 18.08 10.66
N GLU A 144 16.49 18.98 11.62
CA GLU A 144 17.03 20.36 11.56
C GLU A 144 18.55 20.35 11.37
N THR A 145 19.28 19.57 12.17
CA THR A 145 20.73 19.43 12.01
C THR A 145 21.12 18.97 10.60
N VAL A 146 20.46 17.93 10.08
CA VAL A 146 20.76 17.41 8.73
C VAL A 146 20.40 18.44 7.65
N ILE A 147 19.32 19.20 7.82
CA ILE A 147 18.93 20.28 6.91
C ILE A 147 19.99 21.39 6.92
N ASP A 148 20.43 21.83 8.09
CA ASP A 148 21.45 22.87 8.24
C ASP A 148 22.77 22.43 7.58
N GLU A 149 23.25 21.21 7.84
CA GLU A 149 24.42 20.63 7.18
C GLU A 149 24.29 20.56 5.65
N CYS A 150 23.09 20.20 5.15
CA CYS A 150 22.82 20.19 3.72
C CYS A 150 22.86 21.60 3.12
N LEU A 151 22.31 22.60 3.83
CA LEU A 151 22.26 23.99 3.39
C LEU A 151 23.62 24.68 3.44
N GLU A 152 24.48 24.35 4.40
CA GLU A 152 25.87 24.85 4.44
C GLU A 152 26.68 24.46 3.20
N GLY A 153 26.36 23.30 2.60
CA GLY A 153 26.96 22.86 1.34
C GLY A 153 26.46 23.60 0.09
N TRP A 154 25.46 24.50 0.22
CA TRP A 154 24.91 25.25 -0.90
C TRP A 154 25.65 26.59 -1.05
N GLY A 155 26.09 26.91 -2.27
CA GLY A 155 26.72 28.20 -2.54
C GLY A 155 25.72 29.37 -2.44
N SER A 156 26.22 30.61 -2.49
CA SER A 156 25.42 31.84 -2.37
C SER A 156 24.33 32.01 -3.45
N GLU A 157 24.37 31.22 -4.53
CA GLU A 157 23.33 31.16 -5.57
C GLU A 157 22.27 30.06 -5.36
N GLY A 158 22.31 29.32 -4.23
CA GLY A 158 21.40 28.21 -3.98
C GLY A 158 21.62 26.99 -4.87
N ARG A 159 22.77 26.91 -5.55
CA ARG A 159 23.19 25.71 -6.29
C ARG A 159 24.06 24.86 -5.37
N SER A 160 23.71 23.58 -5.25
CA SER A 160 24.59 22.60 -4.62
C SER A 160 25.90 22.54 -5.40
N GLY A 161 27.03 22.88 -4.77
CA GLY A 161 28.34 22.61 -5.35
C GLY A 161 28.46 21.11 -5.61
N SER A 162 29.21 20.67 -6.63
CA SER A 162 29.25 19.28 -7.10
C SER A 162 29.72 18.22 -6.06
N SER A 163 29.81 18.57 -4.78
CA SER A 163 30.01 17.67 -3.66
C SER A 163 28.88 17.83 -2.64
N LEU A 164 27.68 17.30 -2.95
CA LEU A 164 26.74 16.98 -1.89
C LEU A 164 27.38 15.84 -1.07
N ARG A 165 28.09 16.18 0.01
CA ARG A 165 28.56 15.19 0.97
C ARG A 165 27.39 14.87 1.89
N TRP A 166 26.94 13.62 1.85
CA TRP A 166 26.07 13.12 2.90
C TRP A 166 26.80 13.26 4.23
N PRO A 167 26.17 13.81 5.29
CA PRO A 167 26.81 13.87 6.59
C PRO A 167 27.19 12.45 7.02
N SER A 168 28.47 12.25 7.31
CA SER A 168 28.96 10.92 7.69
C SER A 168 28.22 10.53 8.96
N SER A 169 27.50 9.41 8.91
CA SER A 169 26.74 8.86 10.03
C SER A 169 27.61 8.80 11.29
N SER A 170 27.39 9.74 12.20
CA SER A 170 27.90 9.63 13.57
C SER A 170 27.20 8.44 14.22
N PRO A 171 27.93 7.50 14.83
CA PRO A 171 27.30 6.39 15.52
C PRO A 171 26.54 6.95 16.73
N LEU A 172 25.26 6.57 16.83
CA LEU A 172 24.47 6.67 18.06
C LEU A 172 25.04 5.71 19.12
#